data_AF-A0A5J5MJ37-F1
#
_entry.id   AF-A0A5J5MJ37-F1
#
_cell.length_a   1.000
_cell.length_b   1.000
_cell.length_c   1.000
_cell.angle_alpha   90.00
_cell.angle_beta   90.00
_cell.angle_gamma   90.00
#
_symmetry.space_group_name_H-M   'P 1'
#
loop_
_entity.id
_entity.type
_entity.pdbx_description
1 polymer ?
#
loop_
_entity_poly.entity_id
_entity_poly.type
_entity_poly.pdbx_seq_one_letter_code
_entity_poly.pdbx_strand_id
1 'polypeptide(L)'
;NKKVYLDIIHTYTEVHATVHGSSTKNIPSYVKNHGILSGRDLQFLLRETKLFVGLGFPYEGPAPLEAIANGCAFLNPKFNPPKSSKNTDFFIGKPTLRELTSQHPYAEVFIGRPHVWTVDLGNQEEVEDAVKAILSQKIEPYMPYEFTCEGMLQRINAFIEKQDFCHGQVMWPPLSALQVKFAEPGQSCKQVCQENQLICEPSFFQHLNKDKDLLKYEVNCQSSELAKDIVAPSFDPKNKHCVFQGDLLLFSCAGAHARHRRICPCRDFIKGQVALCKDCL
;
A
#
# COMPACT_ATOMS: atom_id res chain seq x y z
N ASN A 1 9.25 -24.42 -0.78
CA ASN A 1 8.59 -24.49 0.55
C ASN A 1 7.17 -23.91 0.56
N LYS A 2 6.28 -24.34 -0.36
CA LYS A 2 4.86 -23.90 -0.37
C LYS A 2 3.88 -25.07 -0.36
N LYS A 3 4.39 -26.30 -0.21
CA LYS A 3 3.59 -27.52 -0.30
C LYS A 3 2.49 -27.58 0.75
N VAL A 4 2.79 -27.37 2.04
CA VAL A 4 1.79 -27.41 3.12
C VAL A 4 0.64 -26.41 2.87
N TYR A 5 0.99 -25.18 2.48
CA TYR A 5 0.01 -24.16 2.13
C TYR A 5 -0.90 -24.58 0.96
N LEU A 6 -0.32 -25.15 -0.10
CA LEU A 6 -1.07 -25.67 -1.25
C LEU A 6 -1.91 -26.91 -0.90
N ASP A 7 -1.42 -27.78 0.00
CA ASP A 7 -2.13 -28.98 0.45
C ASP A 7 -3.41 -28.62 1.22
N ILE A 8 -3.38 -27.56 2.03
CA ILE A 8 -4.59 -27.02 2.71
C ILE A 8 -5.61 -26.59 1.67
N ILE A 9 -5.20 -25.79 0.68
CA ILE A 9 -6.10 -25.32 -0.39
C ILE A 9 -6.65 -26.52 -1.18
N HIS A 10 -5.79 -27.48 -1.52
CA HIS A 10 -6.15 -28.68 -2.28
C HIS A 10 -7.18 -29.57 -1.59
N THR A 11 -7.28 -29.50 -0.26
CA THR A 11 -8.32 -30.21 0.51
C THR A 11 -9.73 -29.77 0.11
N TYR A 12 -9.88 -28.53 -0.36
CA TYR A 12 -11.18 -27.92 -0.66
C TYR A 12 -11.40 -27.63 -2.15
N THR A 13 -10.33 -27.48 -2.93
CA THR A 13 -10.43 -27.10 -4.35
C THR A 13 -9.41 -27.83 -5.23
N GLU A 14 -9.67 -27.82 -6.54
CA GLU A 14 -8.61 -28.08 -7.50
C GLU A 14 -7.57 -26.95 -7.46
N VAL A 15 -6.31 -27.27 -7.75
CA VAL A 15 -5.20 -26.29 -7.79
C VAL A 15 -4.69 -26.21 -9.22
N HIS A 16 -4.87 -25.04 -9.84
CA HIS A 16 -4.45 -24.75 -11.21
C HIS A 16 -3.21 -23.85 -11.20
N ALA A 17 -2.41 -23.91 -12.26
CA ALA A 17 -1.22 -23.07 -12.40
C ALA A 17 -0.96 -22.67 -13.86
N THR A 18 -0.24 -21.57 -14.05
CA THR A 18 0.25 -21.10 -15.36
C THR A 18 1.77 -20.93 -15.32
N VAL A 19 2.48 -22.01 -15.01
CA VAL A 19 3.94 -22.00 -14.79
C VAL A 19 4.66 -22.43 -16.07
N HIS A 20 5.73 -21.72 -16.41
CA HIS A 20 6.59 -22.06 -17.54
C HIS A 20 7.21 -23.47 -17.39
N GLY A 21 7.20 -24.25 -18.46
CA GLY A 21 7.40 -25.72 -18.44
C GLY A 21 8.73 -26.25 -17.91
N SER A 22 9.77 -25.41 -17.76
CA SER A 22 11.08 -25.82 -17.24
C SER A 22 11.17 -25.87 -15.70
N SER A 23 10.16 -25.38 -14.97
CA SER A 23 10.25 -25.12 -13.53
C SER A 23 9.27 -25.95 -12.68
N THR A 24 9.19 -27.26 -12.90
CA THR A 24 8.17 -28.14 -12.27
C THR A 24 8.60 -28.82 -10.96
N LYS A 25 9.89 -28.81 -10.59
CA LYS A 25 10.40 -29.54 -9.40
C LYS A 25 9.70 -29.17 -8.09
N ASN A 26 9.22 -27.93 -7.98
CA ASN A 26 8.57 -27.42 -6.77
C ASN A 26 7.03 -27.47 -6.83
N ILE A 27 6.46 -28.04 -7.90
CA ILE A 27 5.03 -28.09 -8.15
C ILE A 27 4.51 -29.46 -7.69
N PRO A 28 3.55 -29.51 -6.74
CA PRO A 28 2.90 -30.77 -6.36
C PRO A 28 2.22 -31.45 -7.55
N SER A 29 2.20 -32.79 -7.56
CA SER A 29 1.67 -33.59 -8.68
C SER A 29 0.20 -33.40 -8.97
N TYR A 30 -0.59 -32.96 -7.99
CA TYR A 30 -2.02 -32.67 -8.15
C TYR A 30 -2.31 -31.34 -8.87
N VAL A 31 -1.29 -30.51 -9.11
CA VAL A 31 -1.47 -29.19 -9.73
C VAL A 31 -1.69 -29.35 -11.23
N LYS A 32 -2.81 -28.84 -11.73
CA LYS A 32 -3.13 -28.78 -13.15
C LYS A 32 -2.45 -27.57 -13.80
N ASN A 33 -1.28 -27.78 -14.40
CA ASN A 33 -0.52 -26.72 -15.05
C ASN A 33 -0.96 -26.51 -16.50
N HIS A 34 -1.37 -25.28 -16.83
CA HIS A 34 -1.80 -24.85 -18.16
C HIS A 34 -0.67 -24.25 -19.00
N GLY A 35 0.54 -24.12 -18.43
CA GLY A 35 1.65 -23.44 -19.09
C GLY A 35 1.46 -21.92 -19.15
N ILE A 36 2.18 -21.25 -20.04
CA ILE A 36 2.00 -19.82 -20.27
C ILE A 36 0.82 -19.63 -21.23
N LEU A 37 -0.20 -18.91 -20.77
CA LEU A 37 -1.42 -18.63 -21.53
C LEU A 37 -1.33 -17.27 -22.24
N SER A 38 -2.12 -17.12 -23.30
CA SER A 38 -2.39 -15.80 -23.88
C SER A 38 -3.20 -14.95 -22.89
N GLY A 39 -3.18 -13.63 -23.03
CA GLY A 39 -3.99 -12.75 -22.19
C GLY A 39 -5.49 -13.08 -22.25
N ARG A 40 -5.99 -13.51 -23.42
CA ARG A 40 -7.39 -13.91 -23.60
C ARG A 40 -7.71 -15.19 -22.83
N ASP A 41 -6.87 -16.21 -22.96
CA ASP A 41 -7.10 -17.51 -22.30
C ASP A 41 -6.92 -17.42 -20.78
N LEU A 42 -6.00 -16.57 -20.31
CA LEU A 42 -5.87 -16.25 -18.89
C LEU A 42 -7.15 -15.63 -18.33
N GLN A 43 -7.76 -14.68 -19.05
CA GLN A 43 -9.02 -14.06 -18.64
C GLN A 43 -10.18 -15.08 -18.59
N PHE A 44 -10.23 -16.03 -19.52
CA PHE A 44 -11.19 -17.13 -19.44
C PHE A 44 -10.95 -18.02 -18.20
N LEU A 45 -9.70 -18.40 -17.95
CA LEU A 45 -9.35 -19.17 -16.77
C LEU A 45 -9.72 -18.43 -15.47
N LEU A 46 -9.46 -17.12 -15.39
CA LEU A 46 -9.82 -16.30 -14.22
C LEU A 46 -11.33 -16.23 -14.00
N ARG A 47 -12.16 -16.19 -15.05
CA ARG A 47 -13.64 -16.19 -14.91
C ARG A 47 -14.19 -17.50 -14.36
N GLU A 48 -13.48 -18.60 -14.57
CA GLU A 48 -13.82 -19.92 -14.01
C GLU A 48 -13.19 -20.16 -12.63
N THR A 49 -12.27 -19.27 -12.20
CA THR A 49 -11.51 -19.42 -10.97
C THR A 49 -12.21 -18.71 -9.80
N LYS A 50 -12.40 -19.44 -8.70
CA LYS A 50 -12.94 -18.88 -7.46
C LYS A 50 -11.90 -18.15 -6.61
N LEU A 51 -10.68 -18.70 -6.58
CA LEU A 51 -9.61 -18.29 -5.68
C LEU A 51 -8.29 -18.15 -6.44
N PHE A 52 -7.73 -16.94 -6.41
CA PHE A 52 -6.39 -16.63 -6.90
C PHE A 52 -5.40 -16.66 -5.72
N VAL A 53 -4.38 -17.51 -5.82
CA VAL A 53 -3.52 -17.86 -4.67
C VAL A 53 -2.18 -17.16 -4.76
N GLY A 54 -1.92 -16.21 -3.85
CA GLY A 54 -0.61 -15.59 -3.70
C GLY A 54 0.39 -16.53 -3.01
N LEU A 55 1.65 -16.50 -3.46
CA LEU A 55 2.74 -17.34 -2.93
C LEU A 55 3.78 -16.56 -2.14
N GLY A 56 3.70 -15.22 -2.14
CA GLY A 56 4.58 -14.29 -1.45
C GLY A 56 5.56 -13.58 -2.39
N PHE A 57 5.54 -13.93 -3.68
CA PHE A 57 6.29 -13.30 -4.77
C PHE A 57 5.58 -13.63 -6.10
N PRO A 58 5.56 -12.74 -7.11
CA PRO A 58 6.11 -11.38 -7.14
C PRO A 58 5.34 -10.38 -6.25
N TYR A 59 5.99 -9.27 -5.90
CA TYR A 59 5.40 -8.20 -5.10
C TYR A 59 4.68 -7.19 -6.01
N GLU A 60 3.49 -6.74 -5.61
CA GLU A 60 2.76 -5.61 -6.26
C GLU A 60 2.59 -5.72 -7.79
N GLY A 61 2.43 -6.96 -8.29
CA GLY A 61 2.12 -7.20 -9.70
C GLY A 61 0.64 -6.93 -10.04
N PRO A 62 0.29 -6.79 -11.33
CA PRO A 62 -1.08 -6.52 -11.76
C PRO A 62 -2.04 -7.72 -11.64
N ALA A 63 -1.52 -8.95 -11.67
CA ALA A 63 -2.33 -10.17 -11.75
C ALA A 63 -3.40 -10.33 -10.65
N PRO A 64 -3.15 -10.00 -9.37
CA PRO A 64 -4.21 -10.01 -8.36
C PRO A 64 -5.38 -9.08 -8.68
N LEU A 65 -5.13 -7.91 -9.30
CA LEU A 65 -6.20 -6.98 -9.70
C LEU A 65 -7.01 -7.52 -10.88
N GLU A 66 -6.35 -8.17 -11.86
CA GLU A 66 -7.04 -8.85 -12.95
C GLU A 66 -7.94 -9.99 -12.43
N ALA A 67 -7.47 -10.73 -11.44
CA ALA A 67 -8.25 -11.80 -10.80
C ALA A 67 -9.49 -11.25 -10.09
N ILE A 68 -9.32 -10.20 -9.27
CA ILE A 68 -10.43 -9.55 -8.55
C ILE A 68 -11.44 -8.94 -9.54
N ALA A 69 -10.97 -8.35 -10.64
CA ALA A 69 -11.81 -7.81 -11.70
C ALA A 69 -12.62 -8.88 -12.45
N ASN A 70 -12.23 -10.16 -12.38
CA ASN A 70 -12.99 -11.29 -12.91
C ASN A 70 -13.79 -12.05 -11.83
N GLY A 71 -13.82 -11.56 -10.59
CA GLY A 71 -14.62 -12.15 -9.50
C GLY A 71 -13.89 -13.20 -8.67
N CYS A 72 -12.58 -13.37 -8.84
CA CYS A 72 -11.78 -14.20 -7.93
C CYS A 72 -11.62 -13.49 -6.57
N ALA A 73 -11.60 -14.26 -5.49
CA ALA A 73 -10.94 -13.80 -4.26
C ALA A 73 -9.42 -13.92 -4.42
N PHE A 74 -8.66 -13.02 -3.81
CA PHE A 74 -7.20 -13.10 -3.73
C PHE A 74 -6.76 -13.48 -2.32
N LEU A 75 -6.07 -14.63 -2.19
CA LEU A 75 -5.41 -15.03 -0.96
C LEU A 75 -4.02 -14.39 -0.92
N ASN A 76 -3.89 -13.32 -0.13
CA ASN A 76 -2.75 -12.42 -0.11
C ASN A 76 -1.81 -12.75 1.08
N PRO A 77 -0.58 -13.21 0.83
CA PRO A 77 0.38 -13.49 1.89
C PRO A 77 0.73 -12.25 2.73
N LYS A 78 0.49 -12.34 4.03
CA LYS A 78 0.89 -11.35 5.05
C LYS A 78 2.38 -11.49 5.35
N PHE A 79 3.05 -10.37 5.61
CA PHE A 79 4.46 -10.31 5.98
C PHE A 79 4.63 -9.71 7.36
N ASN A 80 5.09 -10.54 8.30
CA ASN A 80 5.49 -10.11 9.63
C ASN A 80 6.84 -10.76 10.01
N PRO A 81 7.95 -9.99 10.10
CA PRO A 81 8.02 -8.54 9.89
C PRO A 81 7.74 -8.13 8.43
N PRO A 82 7.32 -6.88 8.18
CA PRO A 82 7.17 -6.32 6.83
C PRO A 82 8.46 -6.44 6.00
N LYS A 83 8.34 -6.68 4.70
CA LYS A 83 9.49 -6.82 3.79
C LYS A 83 10.00 -5.47 3.31
N SER A 84 11.31 -5.26 3.33
CA SER A 84 11.95 -4.04 2.82
C SER A 84 13.41 -4.28 2.44
N SER A 85 14.11 -3.22 2.04
CA SER A 85 15.55 -3.23 1.75
C SER A 85 16.41 -3.65 2.95
N LYS A 86 15.86 -3.61 4.18
CA LYS A 86 16.57 -4.00 5.41
C LYS A 86 16.63 -5.52 5.64
N ASN A 87 15.71 -6.29 5.06
CA ASN A 87 15.52 -7.69 5.45
C ASN A 87 15.16 -8.64 4.29
N THR A 88 15.14 -8.15 3.04
CA THR A 88 14.75 -8.95 1.88
C THR A 88 15.62 -8.59 0.69
N ASP A 89 16.40 -9.55 0.20
CA ASP A 89 17.41 -9.37 -0.87
C ASP A 89 16.87 -8.67 -2.11
N PHE A 90 15.65 -9.00 -2.52
CA PHE A 90 15.00 -8.37 -3.69
C PHE A 90 14.91 -6.85 -3.60
N PHE A 91 14.85 -6.29 -2.39
CA PHE A 91 14.73 -4.85 -2.16
C PHE A 91 16.08 -4.16 -1.88
N ILE A 92 17.19 -4.90 -1.76
CA ILE A 92 18.51 -4.32 -1.55
C ILE A 92 18.86 -3.40 -2.73
N GLY A 93 19.36 -2.20 -2.43
CA GLY A 93 19.75 -1.20 -3.43
C GLY A 93 18.59 -0.41 -4.05
N LYS A 94 17.32 -0.74 -3.76
CA LYS A 94 16.19 0.09 -4.21
C LYS A 94 16.17 1.42 -3.43
N PRO A 95 15.92 2.57 -4.08
CA PRO A 95 15.97 3.91 -3.47
C PRO A 95 14.70 4.20 -2.64
N THR A 96 14.34 3.30 -1.73
CA THR A 96 13.19 3.44 -0.85
C THR A 96 13.36 2.63 0.43
N LEU A 97 12.86 3.17 1.54
CA LEU A 97 12.74 2.48 2.83
C LEU A 97 11.31 1.96 3.07
N ARG A 98 10.48 1.91 2.03
CA ARG A 98 9.11 1.43 2.12
C ARG A 98 9.09 -0.04 2.54
N GLU A 99 8.22 -0.33 3.49
CA GLU A 99 7.96 -1.67 4.00
C GLU A 99 6.65 -2.21 3.40
N LEU A 100 6.66 -3.47 2.97
CA LEU A 100 5.49 -4.19 2.47
C LEU A 100 4.94 -5.09 3.58
N THR A 101 3.70 -4.85 3.96
CA THR A 101 2.95 -5.63 4.97
C THR A 101 2.36 -6.92 4.41
N SER A 102 2.27 -7.06 3.09
CA SER A 102 1.80 -8.25 2.39
C SER A 102 2.35 -8.31 0.97
N GLN A 103 2.05 -9.39 0.23
CA GLN A 103 2.47 -9.55 -1.16
C GLN A 103 1.94 -8.42 -2.05
N HIS A 104 0.72 -7.96 -1.80
CA HIS A 104 0.10 -6.85 -2.52
C HIS A 104 -0.54 -5.84 -1.55
N PRO A 105 0.24 -4.92 -0.94
CA PRO A 105 -0.26 -3.99 0.07
C PRO A 105 -1.40 -3.09 -0.41
N TYR A 106 -1.45 -2.75 -1.71
CA TYR A 106 -2.60 -2.03 -2.26
C TYR A 106 -3.91 -2.84 -2.13
N ALA A 107 -3.86 -4.14 -2.39
CA ALA A 107 -5.04 -5.00 -2.39
C ALA A 107 -5.48 -5.25 -0.94
N GLU A 108 -4.52 -5.39 -0.02
CA GLU A 108 -4.77 -5.44 1.42
C GLU A 108 -5.52 -4.19 1.92
N VAL A 109 -5.04 -3.00 1.55
CA VAL A 109 -5.47 -1.73 2.18
C VAL A 109 -6.68 -1.10 1.50
N PHE A 110 -6.73 -1.09 0.16
CA PHE A 110 -7.73 -0.33 -0.60
C PHE A 110 -8.85 -1.20 -1.18
N ILE A 111 -8.69 -2.52 -1.14
CA ILE A 111 -9.74 -3.47 -1.55
C ILE A 111 -10.25 -4.22 -0.31
N GLY A 112 -9.37 -4.98 0.35
CA GLY A 112 -9.71 -5.74 1.55
C GLY A 112 -10.76 -6.83 1.31
N ARG A 113 -11.34 -7.34 2.41
CA ARG A 113 -12.39 -8.36 2.35
C ARG A 113 -13.69 -7.77 1.77
N PRO A 114 -14.49 -8.56 1.01
CA PRO A 114 -14.37 -10.01 0.80
C PRO A 114 -13.41 -10.41 -0.34
N HIS A 115 -13.00 -9.48 -1.20
CA HIS A 115 -12.18 -9.77 -2.38
C HIS A 115 -10.74 -10.17 -2.05
N VAL A 116 -10.19 -9.67 -0.94
CA VAL A 116 -8.79 -9.89 -0.55
C VAL A 116 -8.70 -10.41 0.88
N TRP A 117 -8.11 -11.59 1.03
CA TRP A 117 -7.86 -12.25 2.31
C TRP A 117 -6.37 -12.21 2.61
N THR A 118 -5.95 -11.26 3.43
CA THR A 118 -4.54 -11.13 3.85
C THR A 118 -4.25 -12.06 5.03
N VAL A 119 -3.53 -13.16 4.79
CA VAL A 119 -3.34 -14.26 5.75
C VAL A 119 -1.86 -14.60 5.98
N ASP A 120 -1.50 -15.04 7.18
CA ASP A 120 -0.16 -15.58 7.44
C ASP A 120 -0.05 -17.02 6.91
N LEU A 121 0.88 -17.26 6.00
CA LEU A 121 1.10 -18.57 5.38
C LEU A 121 1.65 -19.60 6.37
N GLY A 122 2.22 -19.16 7.50
CA GLY A 122 2.65 -20.03 8.59
C GLY A 122 1.50 -20.50 9.48
N ASN A 123 0.35 -19.82 9.44
CA ASN A 123 -0.83 -20.14 10.24
C ASN A 123 -1.83 -20.97 9.41
N GLN A 124 -1.81 -22.28 9.61
CA GLN A 124 -2.63 -23.21 8.84
C GLN A 124 -4.14 -23.00 9.07
N GLU A 125 -4.53 -22.70 10.31
CA GLU A 125 -5.93 -22.43 10.69
C GLU A 125 -6.44 -21.16 10.00
N GLU A 126 -5.66 -20.07 10.02
CA GLU A 126 -6.01 -18.82 9.33
C GLU A 126 -6.20 -19.02 7.82
N VAL A 127 -5.35 -19.84 7.18
CA VAL A 127 -5.47 -20.18 5.75
C VAL A 127 -6.72 -21.01 5.51
N GLU A 128 -6.95 -22.05 6.31
CA GLU A 128 -8.09 -22.95 6.15
C GLU A 128 -9.42 -22.22 6.32
N ASP A 129 -9.53 -21.37 7.33
CA ASP A 129 -10.71 -20.53 7.57
C ASP A 129 -10.96 -19.55 6.42
N ALA A 130 -9.90 -18.93 5.88
CA ALA A 130 -10.02 -18.05 4.72
C ALA A 130 -10.54 -18.81 3.50
N VAL A 131 -10.02 -20.02 3.22
CA VAL A 131 -10.48 -20.84 2.09
C VAL A 131 -11.96 -21.21 2.25
N LYS A 132 -12.38 -21.69 3.43
CA LYS A 132 -13.79 -22.02 3.71
C LYS A 132 -14.71 -20.79 3.57
N ALA A 133 -14.28 -19.65 4.07
CA ALA A 133 -15.04 -18.40 3.96
C ALA A 133 -15.18 -17.95 2.50
N ILE A 134 -14.11 -18.04 1.70
CA ILE A 134 -14.16 -17.67 0.27
C ILE A 134 -15.11 -18.58 -0.51
N LEU A 135 -15.10 -19.89 -0.22
CA LEU A 135 -15.97 -20.86 -0.90
C LEU A 135 -17.46 -20.65 -0.58
N SER A 136 -17.78 -20.18 0.63
CA SER A 136 -19.16 -19.89 1.05
C SER A 136 -19.67 -18.51 0.62
N GLN A 137 -18.80 -17.63 0.13
CA GLN A 137 -19.17 -16.27 -0.27
C GLN A 137 -19.44 -16.14 -1.76
N LYS A 138 -20.46 -15.37 -2.12
CA LYS A 138 -20.60 -14.85 -3.49
C LYS A 138 -19.75 -13.58 -3.59
N ILE A 139 -18.69 -13.62 -4.40
CA ILE A 139 -17.79 -12.50 -4.63
C ILE A 139 -18.15 -11.92 -5.99
N GLU A 140 -18.54 -10.65 -6.01
CA GLU A 140 -18.84 -9.95 -7.26
C GLU A 140 -17.54 -9.40 -7.87
N PRO A 141 -17.38 -9.47 -9.20
CA PRO A 141 -16.29 -8.79 -9.90
C PRO A 141 -16.14 -7.34 -9.46
N TYR A 142 -14.91 -6.93 -9.14
CA TYR A 142 -14.64 -5.59 -8.64
C TYR A 142 -13.37 -5.01 -9.25
N MET A 143 -13.45 -3.75 -9.66
CA MET A 143 -12.31 -2.99 -10.14
C MET A 143 -12.34 -1.61 -9.47
N PRO A 144 -11.32 -1.26 -8.67
CA PRO A 144 -11.21 0.10 -8.16
C PRO A 144 -11.21 1.09 -9.32
N TYR A 145 -11.95 2.19 -9.16
CA TYR A 145 -12.18 3.15 -10.24
C TYR A 145 -10.86 3.64 -10.88
N GLU A 146 -9.82 3.88 -10.10
CA GLU A 146 -8.49 4.30 -10.54
C GLU A 146 -7.76 3.35 -11.49
N PHE A 147 -8.19 2.08 -11.54
CA PHE A 147 -7.69 1.06 -12.48
C PHE A 147 -8.60 0.85 -13.70
N THR A 148 -9.72 1.57 -13.80
CA THR A 148 -10.52 1.65 -15.03
C THR A 148 -9.88 2.60 -16.04
N CYS A 149 -10.25 2.48 -17.32
CA CYS A 149 -9.80 3.42 -18.33
C CYS A 149 -10.15 4.88 -17.98
N GLU A 150 -11.39 5.13 -17.55
CA GLU A 150 -11.86 6.47 -17.19
C GLU A 150 -11.14 7.01 -15.95
N GLY A 151 -10.97 6.20 -14.91
CA GLY A 151 -10.25 6.61 -13.70
C GLY A 151 -8.78 6.91 -13.97
N MET A 152 -8.13 6.16 -14.86
CA MET A 152 -6.77 6.49 -15.31
C MET A 152 -6.73 7.82 -16.07
N LEU A 153 -7.67 8.06 -16.99
CA LEU A 153 -7.77 9.32 -17.73
C LEU A 153 -8.00 10.51 -16.80
N GLN A 154 -8.93 10.40 -15.85
CA GLN A 154 -9.19 11.45 -14.86
C GLN A 154 -7.91 11.80 -14.07
N ARG A 155 -7.19 10.79 -13.59
CA ARG A 155 -5.96 10.97 -12.80
C ARG A 155 -4.87 11.64 -13.61
N ILE A 156 -4.62 11.16 -14.82
CA ILE A 156 -3.57 11.70 -15.69
C ILE A 156 -3.92 13.12 -16.12
N ASN A 157 -5.18 13.39 -16.47
CA ASN A 157 -5.64 14.73 -16.80
C ASN A 157 -5.41 15.71 -15.64
N ALA A 158 -5.78 15.34 -14.41
CA ALA A 158 -5.56 16.18 -13.24
C ALA A 158 -4.06 16.47 -13.02
N PHE A 159 -3.18 15.47 -13.20
CA PHE A 159 -1.73 15.70 -13.12
C PHE A 159 -1.23 16.65 -14.21
N ILE A 160 -1.67 16.48 -15.46
CA ILE A 160 -1.28 17.35 -16.58
C ILE A 160 -1.70 18.80 -16.32
N GLU A 161 -2.92 19.02 -15.85
CA GLU A 161 -3.49 20.37 -15.70
C GLU A 161 -3.07 21.08 -14.41
N LYS A 162 -2.74 20.34 -13.35
CA LYS A 162 -2.60 20.91 -12.01
C LYS A 162 -1.23 20.69 -11.35
N GLN A 163 -0.49 19.64 -11.73
CA GLN A 163 0.79 19.32 -11.08
C GLN A 163 1.92 20.11 -11.74
N ASP A 164 2.23 21.28 -11.19
CA ASP A 164 3.31 22.16 -11.67
C ASP A 164 4.50 22.19 -10.70
N PHE A 165 5.69 21.82 -11.22
CA PHE A 165 6.97 21.93 -10.51
C PHE A 165 7.86 23.06 -11.07
N CYS A 166 7.42 23.76 -12.11
CA CYS A 166 8.15 24.81 -12.82
C CYS A 166 7.82 26.21 -12.29
N HIS A 167 6.59 26.45 -11.83
CA HIS A 167 6.14 27.75 -11.35
C HIS A 167 5.54 27.69 -9.94
N GLY A 168 5.91 28.62 -9.07
CA GLY A 168 5.41 28.69 -7.69
C GLY A 168 4.04 29.36 -7.52
N GLN A 169 3.24 29.50 -8.59
CA GLN A 169 2.06 30.37 -8.57
C GLN A 169 0.79 29.69 -8.04
N VAL A 170 0.58 28.38 -8.27
CA VAL A 170 -0.60 27.66 -7.78
C VAL A 170 -0.15 26.39 -7.06
N MET A 171 -0.44 26.33 -5.76
CA MET A 171 -0.21 25.16 -4.93
C MET A 171 -1.26 24.09 -5.21
N TRP A 172 -0.82 22.92 -5.67
CA TRP A 172 -1.66 21.74 -5.83
C TRP A 172 -1.02 20.52 -5.15
N PRO A 173 -1.74 19.75 -4.31
CA PRO A 173 -3.13 19.94 -3.86
C PRO A 173 -3.38 21.27 -3.12
N PRO A 174 -4.63 21.75 -3.02
CA PRO A 174 -4.94 22.99 -2.31
C PRO A 174 -4.70 22.83 -0.80
N LEU A 175 -4.18 23.88 -0.15
CA LEU A 175 -3.87 23.86 1.29
C LEU A 175 -5.10 23.56 2.17
N SER A 176 -6.32 23.79 1.66
CA SER A 176 -7.58 23.40 2.33
C SER A 176 -7.68 21.89 2.60
N ALA A 177 -6.98 21.05 1.83
CA ALA A 177 -6.97 19.61 2.02
C ALA A 177 -6.04 19.15 3.16
N LEU A 178 -5.18 20.05 3.69
CA LEU A 178 -4.21 19.70 4.73
C LEU A 178 -4.92 19.34 6.04
N GLN A 179 -4.70 18.11 6.48
CA GLN A 179 -5.09 17.60 7.78
C GLN A 179 -3.83 17.14 8.52
N VAL A 180 -3.45 17.86 9.58
CA VAL A 180 -2.24 17.51 10.36
C VAL A 180 -2.56 16.36 11.32
N LYS A 181 -1.69 15.36 11.33
CA LYS A 181 -1.71 14.24 12.28
C LYS A 181 -0.36 14.10 12.97
N PHE A 182 -0.36 13.49 14.15
CA PHE A 182 0.86 13.20 14.89
C PHE A 182 1.10 11.70 14.90
N ALA A 183 2.15 11.26 14.22
CA ALA A 183 2.58 9.87 14.29
C ALA A 183 3.31 9.63 15.61
N GLU A 184 2.92 8.57 16.32
CA GLU A 184 3.58 8.16 17.57
C GLU A 184 5.00 7.62 17.30
N PRO A 185 5.87 7.52 18.33
CA PRO A 185 7.18 6.89 18.18
C PRO A 185 7.06 5.48 17.60
N GLY A 186 7.89 5.16 16.61
CA GLY A 186 7.79 3.90 15.85
C GLY A 186 6.74 3.90 14.73
N GLN A 187 5.98 5.00 14.57
CA GLN A 187 5.01 5.18 13.49
C GLN A 187 5.51 6.21 12.46
N SER A 188 5.24 5.94 11.18
CA SER A 188 5.53 6.84 10.05
C SER A 188 4.34 7.73 9.70
N CYS A 189 4.59 8.83 8.99
CA CYS A 189 3.51 9.68 8.49
C CYS A 189 2.58 8.94 7.52
N LYS A 190 3.11 8.03 6.71
CA LYS A 190 2.31 7.14 5.87
C LYS A 190 1.29 6.34 6.72
N GLN A 191 1.74 5.73 7.81
CA GLN A 191 0.89 4.89 8.67
C GLN A 191 -0.20 5.71 9.35
N VAL A 192 0.14 6.80 10.03
CA VAL A 192 -0.86 7.58 10.77
C VAL A 192 -1.93 8.19 9.86
N CYS A 193 -1.56 8.64 8.65
CA CYS A 193 -2.54 9.10 7.67
C CYS A 193 -3.45 7.95 7.22
N GLN A 194 -2.87 6.79 6.89
CA GLN A 194 -3.61 5.62 6.43
C GLN A 194 -4.61 5.10 7.48
N GLU A 195 -4.20 5.01 8.75
CA GLU A 195 -5.07 4.60 9.87
C GLU A 195 -6.26 5.56 10.05
N ASN A 196 -6.07 6.84 9.69
CA ASN A 196 -7.11 7.85 9.72
C ASN A 196 -7.95 7.93 8.42
N GLN A 197 -7.84 6.96 7.50
CA GLN A 197 -8.50 6.99 6.19
C GLN A 197 -8.11 8.21 5.34
N LEU A 198 -6.86 8.63 5.48
CA LEU A 198 -6.22 9.71 4.72
C LEU A 198 -4.98 9.17 4.00
N ILE A 199 -4.33 10.01 3.21
CA ILE A 199 -3.02 9.72 2.63
C ILE A 199 -2.04 10.83 2.98
N CYS A 200 -0.77 10.48 3.22
CA CYS A 200 0.27 11.48 3.47
C CYS A 200 0.53 12.31 2.21
N GLU A 201 0.54 13.63 2.35
CA GLU A 201 0.73 14.59 1.25
C GLU A 201 2.05 15.35 1.44
N PRO A 202 3.13 14.93 0.76
CA PRO A 202 4.45 15.49 1.00
C PRO A 202 4.58 16.95 0.58
N SER A 203 3.77 17.45 -0.36
CA SER A 203 3.81 18.88 -0.76
C SER A 203 3.45 19.84 0.38
N PHE A 204 2.79 19.36 1.44
CA PHE A 204 2.40 20.18 2.58
C PHE A 204 3.43 20.25 3.70
N PHE A 205 4.51 19.47 3.68
CA PHE A 205 5.53 19.53 4.74
C PHE A 205 6.15 20.92 4.89
N GLN A 206 6.28 21.66 3.80
CA GLN A 206 6.78 23.05 3.81
C GLN A 206 5.94 24.00 4.68
N HIS A 207 4.66 23.68 4.91
CA HIS A 207 3.75 24.45 5.77
C HIS A 207 3.75 23.98 7.24
N LEU A 208 4.61 23.01 7.58
CA LEU A 208 4.73 22.43 8.92
C LEU A 208 6.16 22.57 9.45
N ASN A 209 6.95 23.49 8.89
CA ASN A 209 8.40 23.54 9.10
C ASN A 209 8.92 24.81 9.82
N LYS A 210 8.06 25.49 10.59
CA LYS A 210 8.45 26.61 11.47
C LYS A 210 7.49 26.76 12.63
N ASP A 211 7.96 27.35 13.74
CA ASP A 211 7.17 27.49 14.98
C ASP A 211 5.82 28.17 14.75
N LYS A 212 5.80 29.28 13.99
CA LYS A 212 4.58 30.05 13.72
C LYS A 212 3.50 29.25 12.98
N ASP A 213 3.91 28.28 12.15
CA ASP A 213 2.95 27.44 11.43
C ASP A 213 2.36 26.37 12.34
N LEU A 214 3.20 25.81 13.21
CA LEU A 214 2.83 24.76 14.15
C LEU A 214 1.87 25.23 15.25
N LEU A 215 1.90 26.51 15.62
CA LEU A 215 0.95 27.10 16.57
C LEU A 215 -0.52 26.90 16.14
N LYS A 216 -0.81 26.87 14.84
CA LYS A 216 -2.17 26.65 14.31
C LYS A 216 -2.71 25.26 14.60
N TYR A 217 -1.81 24.32 14.93
CA TYR A 217 -2.11 22.92 15.21
C TYR A 217 -1.81 22.58 16.68
N GLU A 218 -1.85 23.59 17.56
CA GLU A 218 -1.66 23.46 19.01
C GLU A 218 -0.29 22.89 19.43
N VAL A 219 0.71 23.03 18.56
CA VAL A 219 2.09 22.64 18.87
C VAL A 219 2.89 23.88 19.24
N ASN A 220 3.27 23.96 20.52
CA ASN A 220 4.08 25.05 21.05
C ASN A 220 5.52 24.55 21.33
N CYS A 221 6.46 25.00 20.50
CA CYS A 221 7.88 24.69 20.61
C CYS A 221 8.55 25.66 21.61
N GLN A 222 9.04 25.15 22.75
CA GLN A 222 9.86 25.92 23.69
C GLN A 222 11.28 26.12 23.17
N SER A 223 11.79 25.15 22.43
CA SER A 223 13.07 25.21 21.73
C SER A 223 12.94 24.51 20.39
N SER A 224 13.78 24.92 19.44
CA SER A 224 13.77 24.36 18.09
C SER A 224 15.18 24.23 17.54
N GLU A 225 15.42 23.20 16.73
CA GLU A 225 16.65 23.05 15.94
C GLU A 225 16.35 22.63 14.49
N LEU A 226 17.36 22.72 13.62
CA LEU A 226 17.29 22.24 12.24
C LEU A 226 18.11 20.96 12.09
N ALA A 227 17.53 19.93 11.48
CA ALA A 227 18.21 18.69 11.13
C ALA A 227 17.97 18.35 9.66
N LYS A 228 18.96 17.74 9.02
CA LYS A 228 18.85 17.18 7.66
C LYS A 228 18.50 15.70 7.76
N ASP A 229 17.24 15.40 8.08
CA ASP A 229 16.78 14.05 8.38
C ASP A 229 15.37 13.80 7.82
N ILE A 230 15.13 12.61 7.27
CA ILE A 230 13.85 12.20 6.69
C ILE A 230 12.72 12.10 7.72
N VAL A 231 13.06 11.99 9.00
CA VAL A 231 12.04 11.92 10.07
C VAL A 231 11.61 13.28 10.61
N ALA A 232 12.24 14.38 10.18
CA ALA A 232 11.78 15.74 10.46
C ALA A 232 10.59 16.15 9.54
N PRO A 233 9.68 17.04 9.97
CA PRO A 233 9.61 17.67 11.28
C PRO A 233 9.14 16.72 12.39
N SER A 234 9.73 16.84 13.57
CA SER A 234 9.39 16.04 14.76
C SER A 234 9.17 16.89 16.00
N PHE A 235 8.39 16.39 16.94
CA PHE A 235 8.04 17.04 18.19
C PHE A 235 8.27 16.12 19.38
N ASP A 236 9.08 16.57 20.34
CA ASP A 236 9.18 15.95 21.66
C ASP A 236 8.15 16.58 22.60
N PRO A 237 7.07 15.87 22.96
CA PRO A 237 6.04 16.41 23.84
C PRO A 237 6.53 16.63 25.28
N LYS A 238 7.61 15.96 25.72
CA LYS A 238 8.13 16.09 27.09
C LYS A 238 8.88 17.40 27.28
N ASN A 239 9.80 17.69 26.38
CA ASN A 239 10.63 18.89 26.43
C ASN A 239 10.04 20.06 25.62
N LYS A 240 8.91 19.84 24.95
CA LYS A 240 8.32 20.77 23.98
C LYS A 240 9.35 21.23 22.95
N HIS A 241 10.19 20.32 22.49
CA HIS A 241 11.28 20.59 21.56
C HIS A 241 10.87 20.18 20.14
N CYS A 242 11.11 21.06 19.18
CA CYS A 242 10.79 20.83 17.77
C CYS A 242 12.06 20.68 16.92
N VAL A 243 12.12 19.65 16.10
CA VAL A 243 13.20 19.49 15.11
C VAL A 243 12.60 19.74 13.74
N PHE A 244 13.02 20.81 13.08
CA PHE A 244 12.59 21.18 11.74
C PHE A 244 13.55 20.67 10.68
N GLN A 245 13.05 20.54 9.45
CA GLN A 245 13.82 20.11 8.30
C GLN A 245 14.74 21.24 7.81
N GLY A 246 16.04 20.94 7.73
CA GLY A 246 17.07 21.81 7.18
C GLY A 246 17.36 21.59 5.69
N ASP A 247 16.90 20.48 5.10
CA ASP A 247 17.00 20.18 3.67
C ASP A 247 15.63 19.76 3.12
N LEU A 248 14.99 20.63 2.35
CA LEU A 248 13.62 20.43 1.88
C LEU A 248 13.46 19.18 0.98
N LEU A 249 14.54 18.71 0.36
CA LEU A 249 14.52 17.48 -0.45
C LEU A 249 14.38 16.21 0.41
N LEU A 250 14.60 16.31 1.71
CA LEU A 250 14.50 15.18 2.64
C LEU A 250 13.11 15.04 3.28
N PHE A 251 12.14 15.89 2.95
CA PHE A 251 10.76 15.66 3.39
C PHE A 251 10.26 14.29 2.95
N SER A 252 9.74 13.50 3.89
CA SER A 252 9.41 12.11 3.64
C SER A 252 8.19 11.64 4.42
N CYS A 253 7.21 11.08 3.71
CA CYS A 253 6.11 10.35 4.32
C CYS A 253 6.58 9.04 4.98
N ALA A 254 7.67 8.45 4.47
CA ALA A 254 8.26 7.24 5.01
C ALA A 254 9.18 7.54 6.21
N GLY A 255 9.53 6.50 6.96
CA GLY A 255 10.37 6.61 8.15
C GLY A 255 9.57 6.89 9.41
N ALA A 256 9.88 6.13 10.46
CA ALA A 256 9.31 6.31 11.79
C ALA A 256 10.39 6.89 12.71
N HIS A 257 10.02 7.89 13.51
CA HIS A 257 10.94 8.45 14.49
C HIS A 257 10.97 7.55 15.72
N ALA A 258 12.14 7.20 16.24
CA ALA A 258 12.28 6.23 17.34
C ALA A 258 11.77 6.76 18.71
N ARG A 259 11.85 8.08 18.94
CA ARG A 259 11.57 8.71 20.25
C ARG A 259 10.50 9.81 20.24
N HIS A 260 10.59 10.75 19.31
CA HIS A 260 9.65 11.87 19.14
C HIS A 260 8.43 11.48 18.30
N ARG A 261 7.40 12.31 18.36
CA ARG A 261 6.27 12.25 17.43
C ARG A 261 6.64 12.91 16.11
N ARG A 262 6.20 12.35 14.99
CA ARG A 262 6.33 13.03 13.68
C ARG A 262 5.12 13.92 13.43
N ILE A 263 5.35 15.11 12.90
CA ILE A 263 4.28 16.02 12.48
C ILE A 263 4.00 15.73 11.01
N CYS A 264 2.80 15.23 10.72
CA CYS A 264 2.50 14.58 9.46
C CYS A 264 1.43 15.33 8.68
N PRO A 265 1.73 15.77 7.46
CA PRO A 265 0.72 16.30 6.54
C PRO A 265 -0.07 15.15 5.92
N CYS A 266 -1.36 15.08 6.21
CA CYS A 266 -2.28 14.19 5.52
C CYS A 266 -3.21 15.02 4.62
N ARG A 267 -3.83 14.36 3.65
CA ARG A 267 -4.97 14.86 2.88
C ARG A 267 -6.04 13.78 2.74
N ASP A 268 -7.25 14.21 2.45
CA ASP A 268 -8.30 13.31 2.01
C ASP A 268 -8.03 12.79 0.58
N PHE A 269 -8.81 11.79 0.18
CA PHE A 269 -8.80 11.28 -1.18
C PHE A 269 -10.19 10.88 -1.64
N ILE A 270 -10.42 10.92 -2.96
CA ILE A 270 -11.62 10.39 -3.59
C ILE A 270 -11.59 8.86 -3.47
N LYS A 271 -12.64 8.25 -2.91
CA LYS A 271 -12.71 6.79 -2.74
C LYS A 271 -12.60 6.11 -4.12
N GLY A 272 -11.63 5.20 -4.26
CA GLY A 272 -11.33 4.55 -5.54
C GLY A 272 -10.47 5.40 -6.48
N GLN A 273 -9.98 6.58 -6.07
CA GLN A 273 -9.04 7.44 -6.80
C GLN A 273 -8.08 8.11 -5.80
N VAL A 274 -7.18 7.33 -5.22
CA VAL A 274 -6.34 7.77 -4.08
C VAL A 274 -5.41 8.94 -4.43
N ALA A 275 -5.06 9.07 -5.71
CA ALA A 275 -4.22 10.12 -6.24
C ALA A 275 -4.78 11.53 -6.06
N LEU A 276 -6.10 11.69 -5.92
CA LEU A 276 -6.78 12.99 -5.92
C LEU A 276 -7.52 13.22 -4.61
N CYS A 277 -7.38 14.40 -4.01
CA CYS A 277 -8.26 14.90 -2.95
C CYS A 277 -9.64 15.27 -3.52
N LYS A 278 -10.65 15.49 -2.66
CA LYS A 278 -11.99 15.87 -3.12
C LYS A 278 -12.00 17.18 -3.91
N ASP A 279 -11.12 18.12 -3.55
CA ASP A 279 -11.00 19.44 -4.17
C ASP A 279 -9.83 19.52 -5.18
N CYS A 280 -9.38 18.39 -5.72
CA CYS A 280 -8.20 18.33 -6.58
C CYS A 280 -8.48 18.39 -8.09
N LEU A 281 -9.76 18.45 -8.50
CA LEU A 281 -10.20 18.56 -9.90
C LEU A 281 -10.52 20.01 -10.26
#